data_AF-A0A8S2SS74-F1
#
_entry.id   AF-A0A8S2SS74-F1
#
_cell.length_a   1.000
_cell.length_b   1.000
_cell.length_c   1.000
_cell.angle_alpha   90.00
_cell.angle_beta   90.00
_cell.angle_gamma   90.00
#
_symmetry.space_group_name_H-M   'P 1'
#
loop_
_entity.id
_entity.type
_entity.pdbx_description
1 polymer ?
#
loop_
_entity_poly.entity_id
_entity_poly.type
_entity_poly.pdbx_seq_one_letter_code
_entity_poly.pdbx_strand_id
1 'polypeptide(L)'
;MPDLGVSQNYHPTRLLHVITMNNEYIEDAWQTHSRNLIDEINPADSVKTFLLFRRLFKEIRRRLSIFVHETCHCLSMDNRFRQTVSQFVHMLNILMENLDCTLVFVDENIMSINQLLIKHRLIISELNENYGNYMSKKALAIDCLDSIKANLKLQSLGERGYDKFVSNEQKIHMCKHLYSKSCKIIRVKIARHIHTYLFFQVITLAESYSKLVHNLLPVARDSTMNVRNLSAEFTLTFKGLNDFLSDLRSGKEDQPTIEKNNLPNRDTAIAYIFQCLHSNTYSNAIKYLRSARSLWPDDFGDEHNEIDVVLTIFYESLKRTHTATNLLVILHQNPPVADICHRLYDLNLKILSSTPDSL
;
A
#
# COMPACT_ATOMS: atom_id res chain seq x y z
N MET A 1 -17.78 34.39 24.93
CA MET A 1 -16.91 34.82 23.82
C MET A 1 -15.74 35.58 24.41
N PRO A 2 -14.52 35.17 24.05
CA PRO A 2 -13.73 36.04 23.18
C PRO A 2 -13.22 35.31 21.94
N ASP A 3 -13.06 36.11 20.88
CA ASP A 3 -12.53 35.80 19.57
C ASP A 3 -11.17 35.10 19.61
N LEU A 4 -11.08 33.97 18.91
CA LEU A 4 -9.85 33.55 18.24
C LEU A 4 -10.16 33.56 16.75
N GLY A 5 -9.73 34.63 16.10
CA GLY A 5 -9.65 34.72 14.65
C GLY A 5 -8.77 33.59 14.13
N VAL A 6 -9.39 32.47 13.77
CA VAL A 6 -8.76 31.45 12.94
C VAL A 6 -8.65 32.09 11.57
N SER A 7 -7.43 32.48 11.23
CA SER A 7 -6.97 32.83 9.89
C SER A 7 -7.60 31.88 8.85
N GLN A 8 -8.70 32.34 8.26
CA GLN A 8 -9.23 31.82 7.01
C GLN A 8 -8.15 32.08 5.94
N ASN A 9 -7.47 31.02 5.52
CA ASN A 9 -6.87 30.80 4.19
C ASN A 9 -5.63 29.88 4.30
N TYR A 10 -5.85 28.58 4.54
CA TYR A 10 -4.94 27.55 4.05
C TYR A 10 -5.63 26.18 4.04
N HIS A 11 -5.85 25.61 2.85
CA HIS A 11 -6.05 24.18 2.69
C HIS A 11 -4.77 23.64 2.04
N PRO A 12 -4.05 22.66 2.64
CA PRO A 12 -3.10 21.88 1.87
C PRO A 12 -3.79 21.44 0.58
N THR A 13 -3.11 21.53 -0.57
CA THR A 13 -3.70 21.16 -1.86
C THR A 13 -4.40 19.82 -1.72
N ARG A 14 -5.61 19.68 -2.30
CA ARG A 14 -6.48 18.51 -2.09
C ARG A 14 -5.73 17.18 -2.24
N LEU A 15 -4.75 17.10 -3.15
CA LEU A 15 -3.89 15.92 -3.35
C LEU A 15 -2.81 15.74 -2.27
N LEU A 16 -2.22 16.83 -1.76
CA LEU A 16 -1.22 16.78 -0.69
C LEU A 16 -1.85 16.28 0.62
N HIS A 17 -3.04 16.79 0.96
CA HIS A 17 -3.81 16.27 2.10
C HIS A 17 -4.08 14.76 1.98
N VAL A 18 -4.37 14.28 0.76
CA VAL A 18 -4.54 12.84 0.54
C VAL A 18 -3.27 12.07 0.89
N ILE A 19 -2.09 12.63 0.59
CA ILE A 19 -0.79 11.99 0.84
C ILE A 19 -0.32 12.11 2.28
N THR A 20 -0.72 13.14 3.02
CA THR A 20 -0.25 13.35 4.38
C THR A 20 -1.22 12.87 5.45
N MET A 21 -2.45 12.47 5.07
CA MET A 21 -3.42 11.92 6.02
C MET A 21 -2.83 10.75 6.81
N ASN A 22 -3.17 10.66 8.10
CA ASN A 22 -2.77 9.54 8.93
C ASN A 22 -3.29 8.21 8.35
N ASN A 23 -2.43 7.19 8.33
CA ASN A 23 -2.73 5.84 7.83
C ASN A 23 -3.91 5.17 8.57
N GLU A 24 -4.25 5.63 9.78
CA GLU A 24 -5.42 5.13 10.51
C GLU A 24 -6.74 5.44 9.81
N TYR A 25 -6.83 6.58 9.10
CA TYR A 25 -8.05 7.04 8.44
C TYR A 25 -8.16 6.62 6.97
N ILE A 26 -7.15 5.93 6.42
CA ILE A 26 -7.10 5.66 4.97
C ILE A 26 -8.22 4.73 4.49
N GLU A 27 -8.59 3.74 5.30
CA GLU A 27 -9.66 2.78 4.98
C GLU A 27 -11.02 3.50 4.94
N ASP A 28 -11.31 4.36 5.94
CA ASP A 28 -12.54 5.15 6.00
C ASP A 28 -12.61 6.22 4.90
N ALA A 29 -11.48 6.87 4.62
CA ALA A 29 -11.36 7.83 3.52
C ALA A 29 -11.64 7.16 2.18
N TRP A 30 -11.08 5.97 1.93
CA TRP A 30 -11.37 5.19 0.73
C TRP A 30 -12.84 4.80 0.62
N GLN A 31 -13.44 4.29 1.71
CA GLN A 31 -14.86 3.89 1.71
C GLN A 31 -15.80 5.06 1.46
N THR A 32 -15.50 6.23 2.04
CA THR A 32 -16.28 7.45 1.81
C THR A 32 -16.11 7.94 0.37
N HIS A 33 -14.87 7.96 -0.13
CA HIS A 33 -14.54 8.36 -1.50
C HIS A 33 -15.21 7.47 -2.56
N SER A 34 -15.12 6.14 -2.39
CA SER A 34 -15.71 5.19 -3.34
C SER A 34 -17.23 5.29 -3.35
N ARG A 35 -17.87 5.36 -2.18
CA ARG A 35 -19.32 5.56 -2.06
C ARG A 35 -19.77 6.84 -2.77
N ASN A 36 -19.12 7.96 -2.46
CA ASN A 36 -19.47 9.25 -3.05
C ASN A 36 -19.37 9.22 -4.58
N LEU A 37 -18.31 8.64 -5.15
CA LEU A 37 -18.16 8.57 -6.62
C LEU A 37 -19.11 7.59 -7.30
N ILE A 38 -19.56 6.55 -6.60
CA ILE A 38 -20.56 5.61 -7.09
C ILE A 38 -21.94 6.29 -7.14
N ASP A 39 -22.29 7.02 -6.08
CA ASP A 39 -23.56 7.72 -5.94
C ASP A 39 -23.64 8.95 -6.85
N GLU A 40 -22.63 9.82 -6.77
CA GLU A 40 -22.57 11.10 -7.48
C GLU A 40 -21.17 11.33 -8.08
N ILE A 41 -21.05 11.15 -9.40
CA ILE A 41 -19.75 11.24 -10.04
C ILE A 41 -19.31 12.69 -10.27
N ASN A 42 -18.16 13.04 -9.72
CA ASN A 42 -17.55 14.36 -9.84
C ASN A 42 -16.12 14.25 -10.39
N PRO A 43 -15.75 14.98 -11.46
CA PRO A 43 -14.38 15.04 -11.98
C PRO A 43 -13.35 15.43 -10.90
N ALA A 44 -13.65 16.44 -10.08
CA ALA A 44 -12.74 16.98 -9.07
C ALA A 44 -12.38 15.97 -7.97
N ASP A 45 -13.30 15.05 -7.67
CA ASP A 45 -13.05 13.98 -6.71
C ASP A 45 -12.42 12.78 -7.41
N SER A 46 -12.80 12.49 -8.65
CA SER A 46 -12.28 11.35 -9.43
C SER A 46 -10.76 11.34 -9.54
N VAL A 47 -10.11 12.52 -9.66
CA VAL A 47 -8.64 12.62 -9.69
C VAL A 47 -7.97 12.11 -8.39
N LYS A 48 -8.64 12.22 -7.23
CA LYS A 48 -8.10 11.79 -5.92
C LYS A 48 -8.02 10.27 -5.80
N THR A 49 -8.83 9.54 -6.58
CA THR A 49 -8.91 8.08 -6.57
C THR A 49 -7.54 7.44 -6.66
N PHE A 50 -6.67 7.97 -7.55
CA PHE A 50 -5.38 7.37 -7.81
C PHE A 50 -4.42 7.44 -6.61
N LEU A 51 -4.35 8.60 -5.95
CA LEU A 51 -3.49 8.78 -4.77
C LEU A 51 -4.06 8.08 -3.54
N LEU A 52 -5.39 8.15 -3.36
CA LEU A 52 -6.06 7.52 -2.23
C LEU A 52 -5.92 6.01 -2.28
N PHE A 53 -6.19 5.41 -3.45
CA PHE A 53 -5.99 3.98 -3.64
C PHE A 53 -4.52 3.58 -3.52
N ARG A 54 -3.58 4.37 -4.06
CA ARG A 54 -2.14 4.10 -3.90
C ARG A 54 -1.75 4.01 -2.43
N ARG A 55 -2.21 4.92 -1.58
CA ARG A 55 -1.97 4.87 -0.13
C ARG A 55 -2.62 3.66 0.52
N LEU A 56 -3.89 3.42 0.23
CA LEU A 56 -4.61 2.26 0.74
C LEU A 56 -3.86 0.96 0.38
N PHE A 57 -3.43 0.84 -0.87
CA PHE A 57 -2.72 -0.33 -1.36
C PHE A 57 -1.36 -0.53 -0.70
N LYS A 58 -0.60 0.55 -0.47
CA LYS A 58 0.64 0.52 0.32
C LYS A 58 0.38 0.05 1.75
N GLU A 59 -0.67 0.55 2.39
CA GLU A 59 -1.04 0.14 3.75
C GLU A 59 -1.52 -1.32 3.81
N ILE A 60 -2.31 -1.77 2.83
CA ILE A 60 -2.72 -3.17 2.65
C ILE A 60 -1.49 -4.08 2.56
N ARG A 61 -0.50 -3.71 1.74
CA ARG A 61 0.75 -4.47 1.58
C ARG A 61 1.57 -4.51 2.87
N ARG A 62 1.69 -3.37 3.57
CA ARG A 62 2.38 -3.29 4.86
C ARG A 62 1.72 -4.20 5.90
N ARG A 63 0.39 -4.12 6.05
CA ARG A 63 -0.39 -4.97 6.96
C ARG A 63 -0.31 -6.44 6.58
N LEU A 64 -0.35 -6.77 5.28
CA LEU A 64 -0.16 -8.13 4.79
C LEU A 64 1.22 -8.68 5.17
N SER A 65 2.28 -7.89 4.99
CA SER A 65 3.64 -8.29 5.36
C SER A 65 3.74 -8.62 6.85
N ILE A 66 3.25 -7.74 7.72
CA ILE A 66 3.24 -7.96 9.18
C ILE A 66 2.48 -9.24 9.52
N PHE A 67 1.29 -9.40 8.95
CA PHE A 67 0.43 -10.56 9.19
C PHE A 67 1.07 -11.88 8.74
N VAL A 68 1.71 -11.91 7.57
CA VAL A 68 2.41 -13.10 7.06
C VAL A 68 3.62 -13.42 7.94
N HIS A 69 4.40 -12.43 8.37
CA HIS A 69 5.52 -12.63 9.29
C HIS A 69 5.06 -13.16 10.65
N GLU A 70 3.99 -12.61 11.22
CA GLU A 70 3.44 -13.09 12.49
C GLU A 70 2.94 -14.54 12.37
N THR A 71 2.28 -14.87 11.25
CA THR A 71 1.86 -16.24 10.99
C THR A 71 3.07 -17.17 10.84
N CYS A 72 4.08 -16.77 10.08
CA CYS A 72 5.30 -17.54 9.90
C CYS A 72 6.00 -17.82 11.24
N HIS A 73 6.06 -16.83 12.13
CA HIS A 73 6.59 -16.98 13.48
C HIS A 73 5.80 -18.00 14.32
N CYS A 74 4.46 -17.96 14.25
CA CYS A 74 3.62 -18.95 14.95
C CYS A 74 3.82 -20.37 14.40
N LEU A 75 4.02 -20.52 13.10
CA LEU A 75 4.23 -21.81 12.43
C LEU A 75 5.64 -22.36 12.65
N SER A 76 6.67 -21.51 12.74
CA SER A 76 8.07 -21.93 12.89
C SER A 76 8.36 -22.61 14.23
N MET A 77 7.47 -22.50 15.21
CA MET A 77 7.55 -23.23 16.48
C MET A 77 7.43 -24.76 16.30
N ASP A 78 7.02 -25.22 15.11
CA ASP A 78 6.95 -26.63 14.76
C ASP A 78 7.76 -26.90 13.48
N ASN A 79 8.83 -27.68 13.62
CA ASN A 79 9.76 -28.00 12.54
C ASN A 79 9.10 -28.58 11.28
N ARG A 80 7.91 -29.19 11.40
CA ARG A 80 7.16 -29.74 10.26
C ARG A 80 6.68 -28.67 9.28
N PHE A 81 6.54 -27.41 9.72
CA PHE A 81 6.08 -26.30 8.88
C PHE A 81 7.22 -25.46 8.30
N ARG A 82 8.49 -25.83 8.56
CA ARG A 82 9.66 -25.07 8.13
C ARG A 82 9.66 -24.80 6.61
N GLN A 83 9.34 -25.81 5.81
CA GLN A 83 9.27 -25.66 4.36
C GLN A 83 8.13 -24.71 3.95
N THR A 84 6.93 -24.90 4.52
CA THR A 84 5.77 -24.04 4.26
C THR A 84 6.03 -22.57 4.62
N VAL A 85 6.67 -22.32 5.78
CA VAL A 85 7.07 -20.98 6.23
C VAL A 85 8.04 -20.34 5.24
N SER A 86 9.06 -21.09 4.79
CA SER A 86 10.01 -20.60 3.79
C SER A 86 9.32 -20.20 2.48
N GLN A 87 8.32 -20.97 2.04
CA GLN A 87 7.56 -20.65 0.83
C GLN A 87 6.66 -19.41 1.03
N PHE A 88 6.03 -19.23 2.20
CA PHE A 88 5.26 -18.02 2.50
C PHE A 88 6.11 -16.75 2.47
N VAL A 89 7.28 -16.79 3.10
CA VAL A 89 8.21 -15.66 3.07
C VAL A 89 8.67 -15.38 1.63
N HIS A 90 8.94 -16.43 0.85
CA HIS A 90 9.35 -16.25 -0.55
C HIS A 90 8.26 -15.59 -1.39
N MET A 91 7.00 -16.04 -1.27
CA MET A 91 5.87 -15.41 -1.97
C MET A 91 5.63 -13.97 -1.53
N LEU A 92 5.76 -13.70 -0.22
CA LEU A 92 5.67 -12.34 0.31
C LEU A 92 6.73 -11.46 -0.33
N ASN A 93 7.98 -11.90 -0.42
CA ASN A 93 9.05 -11.14 -1.05
C ASN A 93 8.75 -10.88 -2.53
N ILE A 94 8.27 -11.88 -3.29
CA ILE A 94 7.87 -11.69 -4.68
C ILE A 94 6.79 -10.62 -4.80
N LEU A 95 5.75 -10.66 -3.95
CA LEU A 95 4.70 -9.64 -3.98
C LEU A 95 5.26 -8.26 -3.59
N MET A 96 6.08 -8.18 -2.54
CA MET A 96 6.62 -6.91 -2.07
C MET A 96 7.61 -6.28 -3.04
N GLU A 97 8.37 -7.07 -3.79
CA GLU A 97 9.35 -6.55 -4.77
C GLU A 97 8.73 -6.20 -6.12
N ASN A 98 7.68 -6.90 -6.55
CA ASN A 98 7.19 -6.81 -7.92
C ASN A 98 5.81 -6.15 -8.04
N LEU A 99 5.05 -6.03 -6.95
CA LEU A 99 3.67 -5.52 -6.96
C LEU A 99 3.58 -4.13 -6.33
N ASP A 100 4.06 -3.10 -7.03
CA ASP A 100 3.84 -1.70 -6.65
C ASP A 100 2.59 -1.11 -7.32
N CYS A 101 1.95 -0.15 -6.64
CA CYS A 101 0.85 0.61 -7.25
C CYS A 101 1.44 1.70 -8.14
N THR A 102 0.99 1.85 -9.38
CA THR A 102 1.40 2.96 -10.29
C THR A 102 1.07 4.31 -9.63
N LEU A 103 1.94 5.33 -9.77
CA LEU A 103 1.60 6.70 -9.37
C LEU A 103 0.95 7.39 -10.55
N VAL A 104 -0.25 7.94 -10.34
CA VAL A 104 -0.96 8.68 -11.39
C VAL A 104 -1.36 10.04 -10.87
N PHE A 105 -1.03 11.06 -11.66
CA PHE A 105 -1.61 12.39 -11.54
C PHE A 105 -2.38 12.70 -12.82
N VAL A 106 -3.61 13.14 -12.67
CA VAL A 106 -4.48 13.48 -13.80
C VAL A 106 -5.19 14.79 -13.48
N ASP A 107 -5.25 15.67 -14.48
CA ASP A 107 -5.99 16.92 -14.35
C ASP A 107 -7.50 16.68 -14.35
N GLU A 108 -8.24 17.51 -13.61
CA GLU A 108 -9.69 17.45 -13.52
C GLU A 108 -10.36 17.58 -14.90
N ASN A 109 -9.81 18.42 -15.79
CA ASN A 109 -10.37 18.62 -17.12
C ASN A 109 -10.32 17.33 -17.98
N ILE A 110 -9.32 16.47 -17.77
CA ILE A 110 -9.26 15.15 -18.42
C ILE A 110 -10.38 14.27 -17.87
N MET A 111 -10.59 14.28 -16.56
CA MET A 111 -11.66 13.52 -15.92
C MET A 111 -13.06 14.03 -16.29
N SER A 112 -13.20 15.27 -16.77
CA SER A 112 -14.48 15.80 -17.26
C SER A 112 -14.96 15.17 -18.58
N ILE A 113 -14.13 14.36 -19.25
CA ILE A 113 -14.55 13.60 -20.43
C ILE A 113 -15.60 12.55 -20.01
N ASN A 114 -16.87 12.77 -20.40
CA ASN A 114 -18.00 11.98 -19.90
C ASN A 114 -17.82 10.45 -20.04
N GLN A 115 -17.35 9.98 -21.20
CA GLN A 115 -17.12 8.53 -21.40
C GLN A 115 -16.00 7.98 -20.51
N LEU A 116 -14.94 8.76 -20.28
CA LEU A 116 -13.84 8.38 -19.39
C LEU A 116 -14.34 8.29 -17.95
N LEU A 117 -15.11 9.30 -17.53
CA LEU A 117 -15.65 9.45 -16.18
C LEU A 117 -16.63 8.31 -15.84
N ILE A 118 -17.55 7.98 -16.75
CA ILE A 118 -18.47 6.85 -16.57
C ILE A 118 -17.70 5.53 -16.42
N LYS A 119 -16.69 5.27 -17.28
CA LYS A 119 -15.84 4.08 -17.16
C LYS A 119 -15.07 4.07 -15.84
N HIS A 120 -14.56 5.22 -15.41
CA HIS A 120 -13.88 5.38 -14.13
C HIS A 120 -14.79 4.96 -12.96
N ARG A 121 -16.07 5.37 -12.96
CA ARG A 121 -17.06 4.93 -11.97
C ARG A 121 -17.23 3.42 -11.91
N LEU A 122 -17.40 2.79 -13.08
CA LEU A 122 -17.64 1.35 -13.18
C LEU A 122 -16.45 0.57 -12.64
N ILE A 123 -15.23 1.00 -12.98
CA ILE A 123 -14.01 0.37 -12.48
C ILE A 123 -13.84 0.62 -10.97
N ILE A 124 -14.18 1.81 -10.45
CA ILE A 124 -14.20 2.06 -9.00
C ILE A 124 -15.19 1.13 -8.29
N SER A 125 -16.37 0.91 -8.87
CA SER A 125 -17.37 0.01 -8.30
C SER A 125 -16.82 -1.42 -8.20
N GLU A 126 -16.21 -1.93 -9.27
CA GLU A 126 -15.53 -3.25 -9.29
C GLU A 126 -14.39 -3.29 -8.24
N LEU A 127 -13.57 -2.25 -8.19
CA LEU A 127 -12.45 -2.15 -7.26
C LEU A 127 -12.91 -2.12 -5.80
N ASN A 128 -14.02 -1.43 -5.51
CA ASN A 128 -14.59 -1.36 -4.17
C ASN A 128 -15.20 -2.70 -3.74
N GLU A 129 -15.82 -3.45 -4.67
CA GLU A 129 -16.27 -4.82 -4.42
C GLU A 129 -15.09 -5.75 -4.12
N ASN A 130 -14.02 -5.68 -4.92
CA ASN A 130 -12.79 -6.44 -4.69
C ASN A 130 -12.13 -6.09 -3.34
N TYR A 131 -12.18 -4.82 -2.94
CA TYR A 131 -11.73 -4.40 -1.61
C TYR A 131 -12.61 -4.98 -0.49
N GLY A 132 -13.93 -5.00 -0.65
CA GLY A 132 -14.84 -5.66 0.27
C GLY A 132 -14.54 -7.16 0.42
N ASN A 133 -14.28 -7.84 -0.70
CA ASN A 133 -13.86 -9.24 -0.72
C ASN A 133 -12.54 -9.45 0.03
N TYR A 134 -11.54 -8.60 -0.22
CA TYR A 134 -10.28 -8.59 0.54
C TYR A 134 -10.52 -8.45 2.05
N MET A 135 -11.35 -7.48 2.48
CA MET A 135 -11.60 -7.23 3.90
C MET A 135 -12.29 -8.41 4.58
N SER A 136 -13.27 -9.04 3.92
CA SER A 136 -13.92 -10.26 4.43
C SER A 136 -12.91 -11.41 4.60
N LYS A 137 -12.02 -11.63 3.62
CA LYS A 137 -10.98 -12.66 3.71
C LYS A 137 -9.92 -12.33 4.77
N LYS A 138 -9.57 -11.04 4.94
CA LYS A 138 -8.66 -10.56 5.98
C LYS A 138 -9.19 -10.87 7.37
N ALA A 139 -10.47 -10.59 7.64
CA ALA A 139 -11.10 -10.90 8.92
C ALA A 139 -11.01 -12.40 9.26
N LEU A 140 -11.41 -13.27 8.32
CA LEU A 140 -11.31 -14.72 8.50
C LEU A 140 -9.88 -15.20 8.75
N ALA A 141 -8.89 -14.59 8.09
CA ALA A 141 -7.48 -14.92 8.29
C ALA A 141 -6.97 -14.52 9.68
N ILE A 142 -7.40 -13.36 10.19
CA ILE A 142 -7.09 -12.90 11.55
C ILE A 142 -7.69 -13.85 12.60
N ASP A 143 -8.97 -14.21 12.46
CA ASP A 143 -9.63 -15.17 13.36
C ASP A 143 -8.91 -16.53 13.41
N CYS A 144 -8.42 -16.98 12.24
CA CYS A 144 -7.62 -18.19 12.15
C CYS A 144 -6.30 -18.06 12.90
N LEU A 145 -5.58 -16.94 12.75
CA LEU A 145 -4.30 -16.69 13.41
C LEU A 145 -4.47 -16.59 14.94
N ASP A 146 -5.51 -15.91 15.41
CA ASP A 146 -5.79 -15.80 16.85
C ASP A 146 -6.15 -17.15 17.46
N SER A 147 -6.86 -18.00 16.72
CA SER A 147 -7.08 -19.39 17.09
C SER A 147 -5.75 -20.17 17.23
N ILE A 148 -4.73 -19.93 16.39
CA ILE A 148 -3.40 -20.54 16.58
C ILE A 148 -2.78 -20.06 17.88
N LYS A 149 -2.74 -18.73 18.08
CA LYS A 149 -2.06 -18.12 19.24
C LYS A 149 -2.68 -18.64 20.54
N ALA A 150 -4.00 -18.77 20.60
CA ALA A 150 -4.70 -19.36 21.73
C ALA A 150 -4.26 -20.82 21.97
N ASN A 151 -4.20 -21.63 20.91
CA ASN A 151 -3.75 -23.02 21.01
C ASN A 151 -2.29 -23.14 21.47
N LEU A 152 -1.38 -22.31 20.96
CA LEU A 152 0.04 -22.28 21.37
C LEU A 152 0.19 -21.88 22.85
N LYS A 153 -0.62 -20.92 23.32
CA LYS A 153 -0.64 -20.52 24.74
C LYS A 153 -1.11 -21.67 25.64
N LEU A 154 -2.14 -22.41 25.25
CA LEU A 154 -2.58 -23.59 25.99
C LEU A 154 -1.50 -24.69 26.04
N GLN A 155 -0.74 -24.85 24.96
CA GLN A 155 0.40 -25.78 24.85
C GLN A 155 1.45 -25.51 25.95
N SER A 156 1.87 -24.26 26.07
CA SER A 156 2.91 -23.83 27.02
C SER A 156 2.44 -23.79 28.48
N LEU A 157 1.12 -23.78 28.73
CA LEU A 157 0.54 -23.92 30.07
C LEU A 157 0.41 -25.39 30.49
N GLY A 158 0.06 -26.28 29.56
CA GLY A 158 -0.02 -27.72 29.80
C GLY A 158 1.33 -28.35 30.19
N GLU A 159 2.44 -27.85 29.65
CA GLU A 159 3.81 -28.28 29.99
C GLU A 159 4.24 -28.02 31.44
N ARG A 160 3.57 -27.12 32.18
CA ARG A 160 3.96 -26.74 33.56
C ARG A 160 3.15 -27.44 34.66
N GLY A 161 2.26 -28.38 34.33
CA GLY A 161 1.32 -28.99 35.27
C GLY A 161 1.28 -30.52 35.30
N TYR A 162 2.34 -31.22 34.84
CA TYR A 162 2.30 -32.66 34.60
C TYR A 162 2.50 -33.56 35.84
N ASP A 163 2.68 -33.01 37.03
CA ASP A 163 3.14 -33.83 38.18
C ASP A 163 2.04 -34.34 39.12
N LYS A 164 0.75 -34.08 38.84
CA LYS A 164 -0.35 -34.63 39.64
C LYS A 164 -1.52 -35.04 38.77
N PHE A 165 -1.68 -36.36 38.57
CA PHE A 165 -2.92 -37.16 38.75
C PHE A 165 -2.91 -38.46 37.90
N VAL A 166 -3.64 -39.45 38.41
CA VAL A 166 -3.82 -40.85 37.98
C VAL A 166 -5.31 -40.99 37.64
N SER A 167 -5.85 -41.56 36.57
CA SER A 167 -5.37 -42.31 35.41
C SER A 167 -5.48 -41.42 34.16
N ASN A 168 -4.31 -41.12 33.58
CA ASN A 168 -4.10 -39.94 32.75
C ASN A 168 -3.81 -40.27 31.28
N GLU A 169 -3.48 -41.53 30.95
CA GLU A 169 -2.98 -41.88 29.61
C GLU A 169 -4.04 -41.75 28.52
N GLN A 170 -5.28 -42.19 28.74
CA GLN A 170 -6.35 -42.12 27.73
C GLN A 170 -6.92 -40.70 27.55
N LYS A 171 -7.04 -39.92 28.64
CA LYS A 171 -7.45 -38.49 28.56
C LYS A 171 -6.37 -37.64 27.90
N ILE A 172 -5.08 -37.90 28.20
CA ILE A 172 -3.95 -37.25 27.53
C ILE A 172 -3.83 -37.71 26.09
N HIS A 173 -4.08 -38.97 25.75
CA HIS A 173 -4.06 -39.44 24.35
C HIS A 173 -5.19 -38.81 23.53
N MET A 174 -6.38 -38.66 24.11
CA MET A 174 -7.52 -38.02 23.44
C MET A 174 -7.33 -36.51 23.34
N CYS A 175 -6.84 -35.84 24.39
CA CYS A 175 -6.39 -34.45 24.31
C CYS A 175 -5.28 -34.30 23.27
N LYS A 176 -4.19 -35.10 23.31
CA LYS A 176 -3.11 -35.06 22.30
C LYS A 176 -3.61 -35.37 20.88
N HIS A 177 -4.58 -36.27 20.69
CA HIS A 177 -5.09 -36.63 19.36
C HIS A 177 -6.06 -35.58 18.81
N LEU A 178 -6.99 -35.07 19.63
CA LEU A 178 -7.88 -33.96 19.28
C LEU A 178 -7.08 -32.67 19.10
N TYR A 179 -6.01 -32.47 19.86
CA TYR A 179 -5.10 -31.33 19.79
C TYR A 179 -4.16 -31.42 18.59
N SER A 180 -3.64 -32.61 18.26
CA SER A 180 -2.85 -32.88 17.05
C SER A 180 -3.71 -32.71 15.79
N LYS A 181 -4.94 -33.25 15.75
CA LYS A 181 -5.87 -33.07 14.62
C LYS A 181 -6.36 -31.62 14.49
N SER A 182 -6.72 -30.96 15.60
CA SER A 182 -7.14 -29.55 15.59
C SER A 182 -6.00 -28.64 15.12
N CYS A 183 -4.78 -28.84 15.64
CA CYS A 183 -3.62 -28.04 15.24
C CYS A 183 -3.24 -28.28 13.76
N LYS A 184 -3.45 -29.50 13.22
CA LYS A 184 -3.16 -29.84 11.82
C LYS A 184 -4.19 -29.29 10.83
N ILE A 185 -5.49 -29.43 11.12
CA ILE A 185 -6.59 -28.86 10.31
C ILE A 185 -6.54 -27.33 10.34
N ILE A 186 -6.26 -26.73 11.50
CA ILE A 186 -6.12 -25.27 11.64
C ILE A 186 -4.94 -24.79 10.78
N ARG A 187 -3.75 -25.42 10.89
CA ARG A 187 -2.55 -25.00 10.13
C ARG A 187 -2.65 -25.19 8.61
N VAL A 188 -3.33 -26.24 8.13
CA VAL A 188 -3.63 -26.40 6.68
C VAL A 188 -4.68 -25.39 6.21
N LYS A 189 -5.70 -25.08 7.04
CA LYS A 189 -6.65 -23.99 6.75
C LYS A 189 -5.95 -22.65 6.63
N ILE A 190 -5.01 -22.34 7.52
CA ILE A 190 -4.19 -21.12 7.49
C ILE A 190 -3.32 -21.07 6.24
N ALA A 191 -2.65 -22.18 5.91
CA ALA A 191 -1.86 -22.24 4.70
C ALA A 191 -2.70 -21.97 3.44
N ARG A 192 -3.91 -22.54 3.34
CA ARG A 192 -4.87 -22.24 2.26
C ARG A 192 -5.41 -20.81 2.32
N HIS A 193 -5.68 -20.27 3.50
CA HIS A 193 -6.32 -18.95 3.67
C HIS A 193 -5.35 -17.78 3.41
N ILE A 194 -4.12 -17.88 3.92
CA ILE A 194 -3.07 -16.89 3.68
C ILE A 194 -2.63 -16.92 2.22
N HIS A 195 -2.41 -18.12 1.69
CA HIS A 195 -1.96 -18.34 0.32
C HIS A 195 -2.99 -17.85 -0.71
N THR A 196 -4.14 -18.50 -0.77
CA THR A 196 -4.99 -18.45 -1.96
C THR A 196 -5.95 -17.27 -1.93
N TYR A 197 -6.27 -16.76 -0.74
CA TYR A 197 -7.19 -15.63 -0.64
C TYR A 197 -6.40 -14.32 -0.52
N LEU A 198 -5.56 -14.11 0.49
CA LEU A 198 -5.01 -12.76 0.69
C LEU A 198 -4.01 -12.31 -0.39
N PHE A 199 -3.05 -13.15 -0.79
CA PHE A 199 -2.12 -12.77 -1.88
C PHE A 199 -2.87 -12.52 -3.20
N PHE A 200 -3.76 -13.43 -3.59
CA PHE A 200 -4.55 -13.25 -4.82
C PHE A 200 -5.53 -12.09 -4.71
N GLN A 201 -6.15 -11.82 -3.55
CA GLN A 201 -7.00 -10.64 -3.39
C GLN A 201 -6.20 -9.35 -3.56
N VAL A 202 -4.96 -9.27 -3.03
CA VAL A 202 -4.09 -8.10 -3.25
C VAL A 202 -3.68 -7.96 -4.72
N ILE A 203 -3.45 -9.07 -5.42
CA ILE A 203 -3.23 -9.06 -6.88
C ILE A 203 -4.47 -8.59 -7.62
N THR A 204 -5.66 -9.08 -7.29
CA THR A 204 -6.93 -8.67 -7.89
C THR A 204 -7.15 -7.16 -7.70
N LEU A 205 -6.83 -6.63 -6.52
CA LEU A 205 -6.85 -5.19 -6.26
C LEU A 205 -5.89 -4.42 -7.18
N ALA A 206 -4.67 -4.92 -7.38
CA ALA A 206 -3.70 -4.32 -8.29
C ALA A 206 -4.15 -4.39 -9.76
N GLU A 207 -4.81 -5.48 -10.16
CA GLU A 207 -5.36 -5.67 -11.50
C GLU A 207 -6.53 -4.71 -11.75
N SER A 208 -7.49 -4.61 -10.83
CA SER A 208 -8.59 -3.64 -10.92
C SER A 208 -8.08 -2.19 -10.94
N TYR A 209 -7.02 -1.88 -10.18
CA TYR A 209 -6.36 -0.58 -10.29
C TYR A 209 -5.67 -0.38 -11.64
N SER A 210 -5.04 -1.41 -12.19
CA SER A 210 -4.43 -1.35 -13.53
C SER A 210 -5.49 -1.02 -14.59
N LYS A 211 -6.72 -1.52 -14.46
CA LYS A 211 -7.85 -1.11 -15.33
C LYS A 211 -8.12 0.40 -15.24
N LEU A 212 -8.06 1.01 -14.05
CA LEU A 212 -8.19 2.47 -13.90
C LEU A 212 -7.09 3.23 -14.65
N VAL A 213 -5.85 2.76 -14.53
CA VAL A 213 -4.71 3.37 -15.23
C VAL A 213 -4.86 3.21 -16.75
N HIS A 214 -5.22 2.01 -17.21
CA HIS A 214 -5.44 1.72 -18.63
C HIS A 214 -6.60 2.54 -19.23
N ASN A 215 -7.61 2.90 -18.43
CA ASN A 215 -8.70 3.78 -18.87
C ASN A 215 -8.18 5.17 -19.31
N LEU A 216 -7.05 5.64 -18.76
CA LEU A 216 -6.45 6.93 -19.12
C LEU A 216 -5.57 6.87 -20.39
N LEU A 217 -5.07 5.70 -20.77
CA LEU A 217 -4.12 5.56 -21.88
C LEU A 217 -4.66 6.00 -23.26
N PRO A 218 -5.93 5.72 -23.64
CA PRO A 218 -6.49 6.21 -24.90
C PRO A 218 -6.48 7.75 -24.95
N VAL A 219 -6.81 8.40 -23.83
CA VAL A 219 -6.85 9.87 -23.74
C VAL A 219 -5.45 10.47 -23.82
N ALA A 220 -4.44 9.79 -23.27
CA ALA A 220 -3.05 10.18 -23.40
C ALA A 220 -2.51 10.15 -24.83
N ARG A 221 -3.11 9.32 -25.71
CA ARG A 221 -2.71 9.13 -27.11
C ARG A 221 -3.53 9.97 -28.08
N ASP A 222 -4.65 10.51 -27.63
CA ASP A 222 -5.54 11.31 -28.44
C ASP A 222 -4.96 12.73 -28.62
N SER A 223 -4.46 13.00 -29.83
CA SER A 223 -3.91 14.30 -30.18
C SER A 223 -4.93 15.45 -30.14
N THR A 224 -6.23 15.15 -30.17
CA THR A 224 -7.29 16.17 -30.15
C THR A 224 -7.53 16.77 -28.76
N MET A 225 -7.15 16.05 -27.70
CA MET A 225 -7.41 16.42 -26.31
C MET A 225 -6.36 17.39 -25.72
N ASN A 226 -5.31 17.72 -26.48
CA ASN A 226 -4.20 18.57 -26.04
C ASN A 226 -3.64 18.16 -24.66
N VAL A 227 -3.51 16.84 -24.43
CA VAL A 227 -3.01 16.30 -23.16
C VAL A 227 -1.49 16.44 -23.11
N ARG A 228 -0.98 17.14 -22.12
CA ARG A 228 0.46 17.23 -21.88
C ARG A 228 0.89 16.08 -20.98
N ASN A 229 1.42 15.04 -21.60
CA ASN A 229 1.92 13.86 -20.91
C ASN A 229 3.34 14.10 -20.34
N LEU A 230 3.45 14.21 -19.02
CA LEU A 230 4.71 14.44 -18.30
C LEU A 230 5.27 13.14 -17.68
N SER A 231 4.76 11.98 -18.08
CA SER A 231 5.16 10.69 -17.49
C SER A 231 6.65 10.42 -17.61
N ALA A 232 7.29 10.80 -18.74
CA ALA A 232 8.72 10.60 -18.94
C ALA A 232 9.57 11.46 -17.98
N GLU A 233 9.24 12.74 -17.85
CA GLU A 233 9.92 13.67 -16.93
C GLU A 233 9.81 13.18 -15.49
N PHE A 234 8.59 12.85 -15.04
CA PHE A 234 8.36 12.32 -13.71
C PHE A 234 9.07 10.98 -13.48
N THR A 235 9.21 10.13 -14.51
CA THR A 235 9.94 8.86 -14.39
C THR A 235 11.41 9.08 -14.12
N LEU A 236 12.02 10.07 -14.77
CA LEU A 236 13.41 10.47 -14.51
C LEU A 236 13.56 11.06 -13.11
N THR A 237 12.68 11.97 -12.70
CA THR A 237 12.67 12.54 -11.34
C THR A 237 12.49 11.45 -10.28
N PHE A 238 11.53 10.53 -10.48
CA PHE A 238 11.29 9.40 -9.58
C PHE A 238 12.53 8.50 -9.48
N LYS A 239 13.16 8.16 -10.60
CA LYS A 239 14.35 7.32 -10.60
C LYS A 239 15.50 8.01 -9.85
N GLY A 240 15.77 9.28 -10.15
CA GLY A 240 16.81 10.05 -9.48
C GLY A 240 16.58 10.19 -7.96
N LEU A 241 15.32 10.37 -7.52
CA LEU A 241 14.96 10.36 -6.11
C LEU A 241 15.20 9.00 -5.45
N ASN A 242 14.88 7.88 -6.11
CA ASN A 242 15.12 6.55 -5.55
C ASN A 242 16.60 6.20 -5.51
N ASP A 243 17.36 6.54 -6.54
CA ASP A 243 18.80 6.32 -6.61
C ASP A 243 19.49 7.09 -5.45
N PHE A 244 19.13 8.37 -5.27
CA PHE A 244 19.59 9.20 -4.14
C PHE A 244 19.21 8.59 -2.77
N LEU A 245 17.94 8.23 -2.56
CA LEU A 245 17.50 7.63 -1.29
C LEU A 245 18.14 6.26 -1.01
N SER A 246 18.45 5.50 -2.06
CA SER A 246 19.20 4.23 -1.96
C SER A 246 20.65 4.47 -1.56
N ASP A 247 21.31 5.46 -2.15
CA ASP A 247 22.68 5.83 -1.82
C ASP A 247 22.80 6.38 -0.39
N LEU A 248 21.83 7.18 0.08
CA LEU A 248 21.70 7.57 1.49
C LEU A 248 21.54 6.36 2.43
N ARG A 249 20.68 5.39 2.08
CA ARG A 249 20.47 4.17 2.91
C ARG A 249 21.70 3.27 2.96
N SER A 250 22.49 3.25 1.88
CA SER A 250 23.75 2.50 1.82
C SER A 250 24.94 3.24 2.44
N GLY A 251 24.74 4.48 2.92
CA GLY A 251 25.79 5.30 3.55
C GLY A 251 26.83 5.86 2.58
N LYS A 252 26.56 5.82 1.26
CA LYS A 252 27.44 6.42 0.24
C LYS A 252 27.30 7.93 0.17
N GLU A 253 26.16 8.45 0.59
CA GLU A 253 25.89 9.88 0.72
C GLU A 253 25.64 10.21 2.19
N ASP A 254 26.16 11.37 2.61
CA ASP A 254 25.94 11.86 3.96
C ASP A 254 24.47 12.24 4.18
N GLN A 255 23.97 11.97 5.38
CA GLN A 255 22.64 12.40 5.80
C GLN A 255 22.50 13.90 5.55
N PRO A 256 21.47 14.33 4.82
CA PRO A 256 21.26 15.73 4.54
C PRO A 256 21.17 16.52 5.85
N THR A 257 22.15 17.39 6.12
CA THR A 257 22.15 18.28 7.27
C THR A 257 20.89 19.15 7.25
N ILE A 258 20.05 18.99 8.27
CA ILE A 258 18.86 19.82 8.48
C ILE A 258 19.36 21.16 9.02
N GLU A 259 19.67 22.08 8.12
CA GLU A 259 19.84 23.47 8.53
C GLU A 259 18.47 23.97 8.98
N LYS A 260 18.36 24.31 10.28
CA LYS A 260 17.23 25.10 10.80
C LYS A 260 17.35 26.54 10.27
N ASN A 261 17.29 26.72 8.95
CA ASN A 261 17.36 28.01 8.30
C ASN A 261 15.96 28.40 7.80
N ASN A 262 15.51 29.55 8.31
CA ASN A 262 14.44 30.45 7.87
C ASN A 262 13.59 30.00 6.67
N LEU A 263 12.76 28.95 6.83
CA LEU A 263 11.59 28.74 5.98
C LEU A 263 10.49 29.67 6.51
N PRO A 264 10.22 30.84 5.87
CA PRO A 264 9.32 31.83 6.44
C PRO A 264 7.87 31.36 6.45
N ASN A 265 7.48 30.54 5.46
CA ASN A 265 6.14 29.98 5.33
C ASN A 265 6.16 28.70 4.49
N ARG A 266 5.02 28.00 4.48
CA ARG A 266 4.80 26.74 3.76
C ARG A 266 4.98 26.88 2.24
N ASP A 267 4.48 27.96 1.66
CA ASP A 267 4.51 28.17 0.20
C ASP A 267 5.94 28.40 -0.30
N THR A 268 6.78 29.04 0.50
CA THR A 268 8.22 29.20 0.22
C THR A 268 8.93 27.85 0.28
N ALA A 269 8.57 26.99 1.24
CA ALA A 269 9.09 25.62 1.31
C ALA A 269 8.72 24.81 0.04
N ILE A 270 7.45 24.88 -0.37
CA ILE A 270 6.95 24.26 -1.59
C ILE A 270 7.70 24.78 -2.83
N ALA A 271 7.92 26.10 -2.92
CA ALA A 271 8.63 26.72 -4.03
C ALA A 271 10.11 26.27 -4.10
N TYR A 272 10.81 26.18 -2.96
CA TYR A 272 12.19 25.68 -2.93
C TYR A 272 12.27 24.21 -3.31
N ILE A 273 11.38 23.37 -2.79
CA ILE A 273 11.31 21.94 -3.18
C ILE A 273 11.07 21.83 -4.68
N PHE A 274 10.12 22.59 -5.23
CA PHE A 274 9.83 22.62 -6.67
C PHE A 274 11.06 23.02 -7.49
N GLN A 275 11.77 24.10 -7.12
CA GLN A 275 12.97 24.55 -7.82
C GLN A 275 14.10 23.53 -7.77
N CYS A 276 14.27 22.83 -6.64
CA CYS A 276 15.26 21.77 -6.51
C CYS A 276 14.95 20.59 -7.44
N LEU A 277 13.68 20.18 -7.53
CA LEU A 277 13.27 19.11 -8.44
C LEU A 277 13.43 19.49 -9.91
N HIS A 278 13.11 20.73 -10.27
CA HIS A 278 13.30 21.24 -11.63
C HIS A 278 14.79 21.28 -12.03
N SER A 279 15.68 21.51 -11.07
CA SER A 279 17.13 21.52 -11.27
C SER A 279 17.81 20.16 -11.05
N ASN A 280 17.03 19.09 -10.84
CA ASN A 280 17.53 17.74 -10.50
C ASN A 280 18.45 17.68 -9.26
N THR A 281 18.30 18.63 -8.32
CA THR A 281 19.05 18.66 -7.05
C THR A 281 18.30 17.92 -5.95
N TYR A 282 18.23 16.59 -6.07
CA TYR A 282 17.43 15.72 -5.18
C TYR A 282 17.82 15.82 -3.71
N SER A 283 19.12 15.96 -3.40
CA SER A 283 19.59 16.14 -2.02
C SER A 283 18.98 17.37 -1.35
N ASN A 284 18.95 18.50 -2.06
CA ASN A 284 18.36 19.73 -1.54
C ASN A 284 16.83 19.61 -1.43
N ALA A 285 16.18 18.97 -2.39
CA ALA A 285 14.73 18.71 -2.33
C ALA A 285 14.34 17.93 -1.06
N ILE A 286 15.10 16.86 -0.73
CA ILE A 286 14.88 16.06 0.48
C ILE A 286 15.26 16.83 1.75
N LYS A 287 16.33 17.64 1.74
CA LYS A 287 16.68 18.56 2.84
C LYS A 287 15.53 19.49 3.17
N TYR A 288 15.00 20.19 2.17
CA TYR A 288 13.90 21.13 2.36
C TYR A 288 12.61 20.42 2.79
N LEU A 289 12.32 19.24 2.23
CA LEU A 289 11.18 18.44 2.68
C LEU A 289 11.26 18.08 4.16
N ARG A 290 12.39 17.52 4.62
CA ARG A 290 12.58 17.11 6.02
C ARG A 290 12.58 18.32 6.96
N SER A 291 13.16 19.43 6.53
CA SER A 291 13.11 20.70 7.27
C SER A 291 11.67 21.22 7.38
N ALA A 292 10.90 21.20 6.29
CA ALA A 292 9.50 21.60 6.28
C ALA A 292 8.63 20.68 7.14
N ARG A 293 8.87 19.36 7.11
CA ARG A 293 8.20 18.37 7.99
C ARG A 293 8.44 18.64 9.46
N SER A 294 9.64 19.10 9.84
CA SER A 294 9.94 19.45 11.24
C SER A 294 9.14 20.66 11.75
N LEU A 295 8.73 21.56 10.84
CA LEU A 295 7.94 22.75 11.15
C LEU A 295 6.44 22.51 11.02
N TRP A 296 6.03 21.69 10.04
CA TRP A 296 4.63 21.38 9.70
C TRP A 296 4.47 19.87 9.46
N PRO A 297 4.42 19.05 10.53
CA PRO A 297 4.42 17.59 10.40
C PRO A 297 3.20 17.05 9.63
N ASP A 298 2.04 17.71 9.75
CA ASP A 298 0.80 17.27 9.10
C ASP A 298 0.76 17.55 7.59
N ASP A 299 1.63 18.44 7.08
CA ASP A 299 1.57 18.95 5.71
C ASP A 299 2.62 18.33 4.77
N PHE A 300 3.68 17.71 5.32
CA PHE A 300 4.81 17.17 4.54
C PHE A 300 5.07 15.67 4.74
N GLY A 301 4.06 14.96 5.27
CA GLY A 301 4.05 13.50 5.38
C GLY A 301 5.12 12.96 6.33
N ASP A 302 5.44 11.67 6.17
CA ASP A 302 6.39 10.90 6.97
C ASP A 302 7.56 10.39 6.11
N GLU A 303 8.41 9.53 6.69
CA GLU A 303 9.55 8.93 6.00
C GLU A 303 9.14 7.88 4.96
N HIS A 304 7.91 7.37 5.01
CA HIS A 304 7.43 6.32 4.11
C HIS A 304 6.78 6.89 2.84
N ASN A 305 6.41 8.17 2.84
CA ASN A 305 5.80 8.85 1.70
C ASN A 305 6.65 9.98 1.10
N GLU A 306 7.95 10.11 1.46
CA GLU A 306 8.81 11.22 1.00
C GLU A 306 8.74 11.45 -0.52
N ILE A 307 8.89 10.38 -1.31
CA ILE A 307 8.85 10.45 -2.78
C ILE A 307 7.46 10.89 -3.28
N ASP A 308 6.40 10.32 -2.72
CA ASP A 308 5.02 10.64 -3.15
C ASP A 308 4.68 12.10 -2.82
N VAL A 309 5.12 12.61 -1.67
CA VAL A 309 4.94 14.02 -1.26
C VAL A 309 5.68 14.95 -2.22
N VAL A 310 6.96 14.67 -2.47
CA VAL A 310 7.83 15.49 -3.33
C VAL A 310 7.30 15.54 -4.77
N LEU A 311 6.89 14.40 -5.33
CA LEU A 311 6.31 14.35 -6.67
C LEU A 311 4.94 15.03 -6.74
N THR A 312 4.17 15.01 -5.66
CA THR A 312 2.88 15.72 -5.61
C THR A 312 3.08 17.23 -5.53
N ILE A 313 4.05 17.68 -4.75
CA ILE A 313 4.47 19.08 -4.73
C ILE A 313 4.92 19.51 -6.13
N PHE A 314 5.70 18.67 -6.82
CA PHE A 314 6.15 18.94 -8.18
C PHE A 314 4.98 19.08 -9.16
N TYR A 315 4.06 18.10 -9.15
CA TYR A 315 2.86 18.12 -10.00
C TYR A 315 1.96 19.33 -9.75
N GLU A 316 1.63 19.61 -8.48
CA GLU A 316 0.77 20.73 -8.11
C GLU A 316 1.44 22.09 -8.42
N SER A 317 2.77 22.17 -8.33
CA SER A 317 3.50 23.39 -8.68
C SER A 317 3.57 23.59 -10.20
N LEU A 318 3.75 22.53 -10.99
CA LEU A 318 3.65 22.58 -12.45
C LEU A 318 2.25 23.00 -12.92
N LYS A 319 1.21 22.45 -12.27
CA LYS A 319 -0.19 22.82 -12.55
C LYS A 319 -0.50 24.29 -12.24
N ARG A 320 0.17 24.90 -11.26
CA ARG A 320 -0.01 26.32 -10.93
C ARG A 320 0.82 27.25 -11.82
N THR A 321 2.06 26.88 -12.11
CA THR A 321 3.02 27.72 -12.86
C THR A 321 2.70 27.74 -14.34
N HIS A 322 2.21 26.63 -14.88
CA HIS A 322 1.68 26.58 -16.22
C HIS A 322 0.18 26.84 -16.11
N THR A 323 -0.40 27.73 -16.92
CA THR A 323 -1.84 27.70 -17.22
C THR A 323 -2.21 26.42 -18.02
N ALA A 324 -1.57 25.30 -17.71
CA ALA A 324 -1.67 24.03 -18.39
C ALA A 324 -2.87 23.31 -17.82
N THR A 325 -3.95 23.37 -18.56
CA THR A 325 -5.02 22.37 -18.48
C THR A 325 -4.51 21.05 -19.06
N ASN A 326 -5.15 19.94 -18.69
CA ASN A 326 -4.90 18.62 -19.28
C ASN A 326 -3.50 18.03 -19.04
N LEU A 327 -2.94 18.18 -17.84
CA LEU A 327 -1.74 17.46 -17.43
C LEU A 327 -2.04 15.99 -17.09
N LEU A 328 -1.16 15.09 -17.53
CA LEU A 328 -1.22 13.66 -17.21
C LEU A 328 0.17 13.10 -16.88
N VAL A 329 0.26 12.36 -15.78
CA VAL A 329 1.47 11.64 -15.35
C VAL A 329 1.07 10.22 -14.97
N ILE A 330 1.75 9.22 -15.56
CA ILE A 330 1.60 7.82 -15.21
C ILE A 330 2.98 7.18 -15.06
N LEU A 331 3.37 6.90 -13.83
CA LEU A 331 4.65 6.28 -13.48
C LEU A 331 4.55 4.76 -13.52
N HIS A 332 4.83 4.18 -14.68
CA HIS A 332 4.88 2.72 -14.86
C HIS A 332 6.20 2.17 -14.33
N GLN A 333 6.12 1.30 -13.32
CA GLN A 333 7.32 0.83 -12.61
C GLN A 333 7.45 -0.69 -12.56
N ASN A 334 6.43 -1.45 -12.98
CA ASN A 334 6.35 -2.87 -12.63
C ASN A 334 6.20 -3.79 -13.85
N PRO A 335 6.67 -5.04 -13.70
CA PRO A 335 6.32 -6.10 -14.64
C PRO A 335 4.79 -6.31 -14.68
N PRO A 336 4.26 -6.91 -15.75
CA PRO A 336 2.85 -7.27 -15.84
C PRO A 336 2.40 -8.10 -14.64
N VAL A 337 1.23 -7.78 -14.08
CA VAL A 337 0.64 -8.50 -12.93
C VAL A 337 0.53 -10.01 -13.21
N ALA A 338 0.31 -10.40 -14.47
CA ALA A 338 0.24 -11.79 -14.91
C ALA A 338 1.51 -12.60 -14.58
N ASP A 339 2.70 -12.03 -14.75
CA ASP A 339 3.97 -12.72 -14.48
C ASP A 339 4.13 -13.01 -12.98
N ILE A 340 3.67 -12.08 -12.14
CA ILE A 340 3.65 -12.24 -10.68
C ILE A 340 2.66 -13.35 -10.30
N CYS A 341 1.48 -13.38 -10.91
CA CYS A 341 0.48 -14.44 -10.68
C CYS A 341 1.04 -15.83 -10.98
N HIS A 342 1.72 -16.00 -12.13
CA HIS A 342 2.30 -17.28 -12.51
C HIS A 342 3.35 -17.74 -11.50
N ARG A 343 4.27 -16.86 -11.10
CA ARG A 343 5.29 -17.17 -10.09
C ARG A 343 4.68 -17.56 -8.74
N LEU A 344 3.63 -16.86 -8.30
CA LEU A 344 2.95 -17.16 -7.04
C LEU A 344 2.13 -18.45 -7.11
N TYR A 345 1.56 -18.76 -8.27
CA TYR A 345 0.84 -20.00 -8.53
C TYR A 345 1.77 -21.22 -8.44
N ASP A 346 2.96 -21.16 -9.03
CA ASP A 346 3.94 -22.26 -8.96
C ASP A 346 4.40 -22.53 -7.52
N LEU A 347 4.61 -21.47 -6.74
CA LEU A 347 4.94 -21.59 -5.32
C LEU A 347 3.77 -22.13 -4.50
N ASN A 348 2.52 -21.81 -4.89
CA ASN A 348 1.34 -22.42 -4.30
C ASN A 348 1.33 -23.93 -4.46
N LEU A 349 1.55 -24.40 -5.69
CA LEU A 349 1.52 -25.83 -5.99
C LEU A 349 2.58 -26.58 -5.18
N LYS A 350 3.76 -25.95 -4.97
CA LYS A 350 4.80 -26.49 -4.09
C LYS A 350 4.38 -26.55 -2.62
N ILE A 351 3.63 -25.57 -2.13
CA ILE A 351 3.08 -25.62 -0.77
C ILE A 351 2.06 -26.75 -0.65
N LEU A 352 1.15 -26.87 -1.62
CA LEU A 352 0.12 -27.90 -1.65
C LEU A 352 0.70 -29.32 -1.76
N SER A 353 1.76 -29.52 -2.53
CA SER A 353 2.43 -30.82 -2.62
C SER A 353 3.30 -31.14 -1.40
N SER A 354 3.80 -30.11 -0.70
CA SER A 354 4.58 -30.27 0.54
C SER A 354 3.70 -30.54 1.77
N THR A 355 2.40 -30.25 1.70
CA THR A 355 1.44 -30.71 2.71
C THR A 355 1.13 -32.19 2.45
N PRO A 356 1.49 -33.12 3.35
CA PRO A 356 1.22 -34.53 3.12
C PRO A 356 -0.29 -34.77 3.12
N ASP A 357 -0.83 -35.17 1.97
CA ASP A 357 -2.22 -35.63 1.77
C ASP A 357 -2.50 -36.98 2.45
N SER A 358 -1.48 -37.65 2.98
CA SER A 358 -1.62 -38.81 3.86
C SER A 358 -1.19 -38.44 5.27
N LEU A 359 -2.16 -38.30 6.20
CA LEU A 359 -2.07 -38.56 7.65
C LEU A 359 -3.30 -38.04 8.41
#